data_AF-A0A512IYF1-F1
#
_entry.id   AF-A0A512IYF1-F1
#
_cell.length_a   1.000
_cell.length_b   1.000
_cell.length_c   1.000
_cell.angle_alpha   90.00
_cell.angle_beta   90.00
_cell.angle_gamma   90.00
#
_symmetry.space_group_name_H-M   'P 1'
#
loop_
_entity.id
_entity.type
_entity.pdbx_description
1 polymer ?
#
loop_
_entity_poly.entity_id
_entity_poly.type
_entity_poly.pdbx_seq_one_letter_code
_entity_poly.pdbx_strand_id
1 'polypeptide(L)'
;MAGRGRLAAPLFWTCVVGGTAALWLGRPALVATGIAVVLILLRALDRPARFRRLVRRVARRHARTLALRQRQESFIDAYGNLVRDGWLREREYFVERTVLPEIEARGFSDYAEDRFEAMVEIVESVAAAVDLPDETEAPDDGTGYEQFCAARLAAAGWRAHATGGSGDQGADIVAERDRVRLVVQCKRYGKPVGNAAVQEAAAAARYWSGDMAAVVTNAGFTPAARKLAAATGVLLLHHDDLADLHPVRQVRGGARAG
;
A
#
# COMPACT_ATOMS: atom_id res chain seq x y z
N MET A 1 0.28 12.64 29.50
CA MET A 1 -0.58 12.60 30.73
C MET A 1 -2.06 12.89 30.41
N ALA A 2 -2.59 12.49 29.25
CA ALA A 2 -3.92 12.92 28.78
C ALA A 2 -5.13 12.03 29.22
N GLY A 3 -4.89 10.89 29.87
CA GLY A 3 -5.96 9.88 30.10
C GLY A 3 -6.83 10.06 31.35
N ARG A 4 -6.41 10.81 32.37
CA ARG A 4 -7.10 10.82 33.69
C ARG A 4 -8.39 11.66 33.71
N GLY A 5 -8.52 12.67 32.84
CA GLY A 5 -9.68 13.58 32.83
C GLY A 5 -10.95 13.01 32.18
N ARG A 6 -10.83 12.12 31.19
CA ARG A 6 -11.98 11.65 30.38
C ARG A 6 -12.83 10.56 31.03
N LEU A 7 -12.30 9.82 32.01
CA LEU A 7 -13.08 8.85 32.78
C LEU A 7 -13.76 9.47 34.00
N ALA A 8 -13.21 10.57 34.51
CA ALA A 8 -13.71 11.25 35.70
C ALA A 8 -15.15 11.73 35.51
N ALA A 9 -15.45 12.43 34.41
CA ALA A 9 -16.79 12.95 34.13
C ALA A 9 -17.88 11.84 33.93
N PRO A 10 -17.69 10.82 33.07
CA PRO A 10 -18.70 9.77 32.91
C PRO A 10 -18.85 8.90 34.16
N LEU A 11 -17.76 8.59 34.90
CA LEU A 11 -17.87 7.86 36.17
C LEU A 11 -18.59 8.71 37.23
N PHE A 12 -18.25 10.00 37.33
CA PHE A 12 -18.89 10.94 38.24
C PHE A 12 -20.40 11.04 38.00
N TRP A 13 -20.83 11.34 36.76
CA TRP A 13 -22.25 11.45 36.44
C TRP A 13 -23.00 10.13 36.57
N THR A 14 -22.38 9.00 36.24
CA THR A 14 -22.98 7.66 36.44
C THR A 14 -23.22 7.39 37.92
N CYS A 15 -22.26 7.73 38.79
CA CYS A 15 -22.42 7.58 40.24
C CYS A 15 -23.43 8.57 40.84
N VAL A 16 -23.45 9.82 40.37
CA VAL A 16 -24.40 10.86 40.84
C VAL A 16 -25.83 10.51 40.46
N VAL A 17 -26.09 10.18 39.19
CA VAL A 17 -27.42 9.80 38.70
C VAL A 17 -27.86 8.46 39.28
N GLY A 18 -26.93 7.50 39.39
CA GLY A 18 -27.20 6.21 40.01
C GLY A 18 -27.52 6.29 41.50
N GLY A 19 -26.81 7.15 42.22
CA GLY A 19 -27.04 7.41 43.65
C GLY A 19 -28.37 8.11 43.91
N THR A 20 -28.76 9.08 43.09
CA THR A 20 -30.07 9.73 43.19
C THR A 20 -31.20 8.77 42.84
N ALA A 21 -31.05 7.94 41.79
CA ALA A 21 -32.01 6.90 41.45
C ALA A 21 -32.15 5.83 42.56
N ALA A 22 -31.06 5.50 43.26
CA ALA A 22 -31.07 4.55 44.37
C ALA A 22 -31.92 5.01 45.57
N LEU A 23 -32.05 6.32 45.79
CA LEU A 23 -32.91 6.87 46.85
C LEU A 23 -34.41 6.62 46.58
N TRP A 24 -34.80 6.51 45.31
CA TRP A 24 -36.20 6.32 44.91
C TRP A 24 -36.54 4.86 44.57
N LEU A 25 -35.60 4.14 43.94
CA LEU A 25 -35.80 2.80 43.39
C LEU A 25 -35.10 1.70 44.20
N GLY A 26 -34.29 2.05 45.20
CA GLY A 26 -33.65 1.11 46.11
C GLY A 26 -32.56 0.24 45.46
N ARG A 27 -32.43 -1.01 45.94
CA ARG A 27 -31.39 -1.98 45.54
C ARG A 27 -31.23 -2.20 44.03
N PRO A 28 -32.29 -2.32 43.20
CA PRO A 28 -32.10 -2.52 41.75
C PRO A 28 -31.37 -1.36 41.06
N ALA A 29 -31.57 -0.11 41.48
CA ALA A 29 -30.85 1.03 40.92
C ALA A 29 -29.36 1.04 41.31
N LEU A 30 -29.01 0.58 42.51
CA LEU A 30 -27.60 0.38 42.90
C LEU A 30 -26.90 -0.68 42.05
N VAL A 31 -27.58 -1.82 41.80
CA VAL A 31 -27.04 -2.89 40.95
C VAL A 31 -26.85 -2.40 39.52
N ALA A 32 -27.82 -1.70 38.94
CA ALA A 32 -27.73 -1.13 37.59
C ALA A 32 -26.57 -0.12 37.47
N THR A 33 -26.37 0.71 38.49
CA THR A 33 -25.26 1.68 38.55
C THR A 33 -23.91 0.96 38.61
N GLY A 34 -23.79 -0.08 39.43
CA GLY A 34 -22.59 -0.91 39.51
C GLY A 34 -22.25 -1.57 38.17
N ILE A 35 -23.25 -2.13 37.49
CA ILE A 35 -23.09 -2.70 36.13
C ILE A 35 -22.62 -1.61 35.14
N ALA A 36 -23.23 -0.42 35.17
CA ALA A 36 -22.85 0.68 34.28
C ALA A 36 -21.39 1.14 34.50
N VAL A 37 -20.96 1.28 35.76
CA VAL A 37 -19.57 1.61 36.11
C VAL A 37 -18.61 0.53 35.62
N VAL A 38 -18.93 -0.75 35.86
CA VAL A 38 -18.13 -1.89 35.37
C VAL A 38 -18.03 -1.86 33.84
N LEU A 39 -19.13 -1.63 33.12
CA LEU A 39 -19.13 -1.53 31.66
C LEU A 39 -18.27 -0.36 31.16
N ILE A 40 -18.32 0.80 31.83
CA ILE A 40 -17.46 1.96 31.50
C ILE A 40 -15.99 1.60 31.69
N LEU A 41 -15.64 0.97 32.81
CA LEU A 41 -14.27 0.53 33.11
C LEU A 41 -13.78 -0.53 32.11
N LEU A 42 -14.59 -1.55 31.81
CA LEU A 42 -14.26 -2.57 30.81
C LEU A 42 -14.05 -1.94 29.43
N ARG A 43 -14.91 -1.01 29.03
CA ARG A 43 -14.78 -0.30 27.74
C ARG A 43 -13.52 0.57 27.71
N ALA A 44 -13.14 1.18 28.82
CA ALA A 44 -11.91 1.95 28.95
C ALA A 44 -10.67 1.05 28.86
N LEU A 45 -10.67 -0.08 29.57
CA LEU A 45 -9.57 -1.06 29.58
C LEU A 45 -9.39 -1.76 28.22
N ASP A 46 -10.47 -1.95 27.45
CA ASP A 46 -10.43 -2.53 26.10
C ASP A 46 -10.09 -1.50 25.00
N ARG A 47 -10.03 -0.20 25.33
CA ARG A 47 -9.71 0.86 24.36
C ARG A 47 -8.38 0.63 23.61
N PRO A 48 -7.26 0.23 24.26
CA PRO A 48 -6.01 -0.07 23.57
C PRO A 48 -6.10 -1.27 22.62
N ALA A 49 -6.81 -2.33 23.03
CA ALA A 49 -6.98 -3.52 22.21
C ALA A 49 -7.85 -3.22 20.98
N ARG A 50 -8.94 -2.46 21.14
CA ARG A 50 -9.79 -2.00 20.03
C ARG A 50 -9.03 -1.10 19.07
N PHE A 51 -8.22 -0.17 19.58
CA PHE A 51 -7.34 0.66 18.76
C PHE A 51 -6.39 -0.20 17.91
N ARG A 52 -5.62 -1.10 18.53
CA ARG A 52 -4.68 -1.98 17.80
C ARG A 52 -5.38 -2.86 16.77
N ARG A 53 -6.55 -3.42 17.11
CA ARG A 53 -7.36 -4.22 16.18
C ARG A 53 -7.81 -3.40 14.99
N LEU A 54 -8.15 -2.13 15.21
CA LEU A 54 -8.59 -1.23 14.17
C LEU A 54 -7.45 -0.87 13.21
N VAL A 55 -6.30 -0.46 13.74
CA VAL A 55 -5.10 -0.16 12.94
C VAL A 55 -4.71 -1.38 12.10
N ARG A 56 -4.63 -2.57 12.72
CA ARG A 56 -4.34 -3.82 12.00
C ARG A 56 -5.35 -4.11 10.90
N ARG A 57 -6.64 -3.84 11.13
CA ARG A 57 -7.68 -4.06 10.13
C ARG A 57 -7.50 -3.17 8.92
N VAL A 58 -7.20 -1.88 9.13
CA VAL A 58 -6.93 -0.92 8.04
C VAL A 58 -5.67 -1.34 7.29
N ALA A 59 -4.57 -1.60 7.99
CA ALA A 59 -3.31 -2.03 7.39
C ALA A 59 -3.46 -3.34 6.58
N ARG A 60 -4.20 -4.32 7.10
CA ARG A 60 -4.41 -5.62 6.43
C ARG A 60 -5.11 -5.52 5.07
N ARG A 61 -5.95 -4.51 4.86
CA ARG A 61 -6.58 -4.28 3.53
C ARG A 61 -5.54 -3.95 2.46
N HIS A 62 -4.39 -3.42 2.86
CA HIS A 62 -3.28 -3.03 2.00
C HIS A 62 -2.04 -3.89 2.21
N ALA A 63 -2.15 -5.05 2.86
CA ALA A 63 -1.00 -5.84 3.30
C ALA A 63 -0.06 -6.19 2.14
N ARG A 64 -0.59 -6.70 1.02
CA ARG A 64 0.20 -7.05 -0.17
C ARG A 64 0.96 -5.83 -0.72
N THR A 65 0.28 -4.70 -0.87
CA THR A 65 0.90 -3.46 -1.35
C THR A 65 1.98 -2.95 -0.41
N LEU A 66 1.73 -2.98 0.91
CA LEU A 66 2.70 -2.58 1.92
C LEU A 66 3.93 -3.48 1.92
N ALA A 67 3.74 -4.80 1.80
CA ALA A 67 4.84 -5.76 1.72
C ALA A 67 5.68 -5.54 0.45
N LEU A 68 5.03 -5.34 -0.70
CA LEU A 68 5.73 -5.04 -1.97
C LEU A 68 6.54 -3.75 -1.86
N ARG A 69 5.96 -2.68 -1.29
CA ARG A 69 6.66 -1.42 -1.04
C ARG A 69 7.83 -1.58 -0.09
N GLN A 70 7.67 -2.38 0.97
CA GLN A 70 8.74 -2.68 1.92
C GLN A 70 9.93 -3.35 1.22
N ARG A 71 9.68 -4.35 0.37
CA ARG A 71 10.72 -5.02 -0.43
C ARG A 71 11.39 -4.05 -1.41
N GLN A 72 10.60 -3.26 -2.14
CA GLN A 72 11.10 -2.34 -3.18
C GLN A 72 11.95 -1.19 -2.64
N GLU A 73 11.61 -0.68 -1.46
CA GLU A 73 12.23 0.50 -0.85
C GLU A 73 13.25 0.14 0.25
N SER A 74 13.48 -1.17 0.47
CA SER A 74 14.54 -1.69 1.35
C SER A 74 15.56 -2.46 0.53
N PHE A 75 16.78 -1.94 0.37
CA PHE A 75 17.82 -2.58 -0.44
C PHE A 75 19.19 -2.44 0.21
N ILE A 76 20.13 -3.31 -0.19
CA ILE A 76 21.53 -3.21 0.21
C ILE A 76 22.25 -2.35 -0.83
N ASP A 77 22.91 -1.28 -0.37
CA ASP A 77 23.67 -0.39 -1.25
C ASP A 77 25.02 -0.99 -1.69
N ALA A 78 25.77 -0.25 -2.52
CA ALA A 78 27.07 -0.69 -3.02
C ALA A 78 28.14 -0.86 -1.92
N TYR A 79 27.87 -0.36 -0.71
CA TYR A 79 28.76 -0.43 0.44
C TYR A 79 28.31 -1.49 1.45
N GLY A 80 27.25 -2.25 1.16
CA GLY A 80 26.70 -3.27 2.06
C GLY A 80 25.77 -2.74 3.14
N ASN A 81 25.38 -1.46 3.10
CA ASN A 81 24.44 -0.90 4.08
C ASN A 81 23.00 -1.18 3.67
N LEU A 82 22.16 -1.56 4.62
CA LEU A 82 20.73 -1.68 4.41
C LEU A 82 20.08 -0.29 4.39
N VAL A 83 19.68 0.17 3.21
CA VAL A 83 18.95 1.42 3.02
C VAL A 83 17.46 1.14 3.16
N ARG A 84 16.79 1.81 4.12
CA ARG A 84 15.34 1.69 4.36
C ARG A 84 14.60 3.03 4.30
N ASP A 85 15.27 4.13 4.02
CA ASP A 85 14.69 5.48 4.13
C ASP A 85 13.41 5.66 3.30
N GLY A 86 13.35 5.01 2.12
CA GLY A 86 12.15 4.98 1.29
C GLY A 86 10.99 4.31 2.02
N TRP A 87 11.23 3.12 2.59
CA TRP A 87 10.25 2.37 3.36
C TRP A 87 9.80 3.12 4.62
N LEU A 88 10.74 3.73 5.36
CA LEU A 88 10.44 4.49 6.57
C LEU A 88 9.48 5.66 6.28
N ARG A 89 9.68 6.37 5.17
CA ARG A 89 8.76 7.43 4.72
C ARG A 89 7.42 6.89 4.25
N GLU A 90 7.41 5.79 3.52
CA GLU A 90 6.17 5.19 2.97
C GLU A 90 5.23 4.72 4.10
N ARG A 91 5.76 4.05 5.13
CA ARG A 91 4.95 3.58 6.27
C ARG A 91 4.36 4.76 7.06
N GLU A 92 5.11 5.84 7.24
CA GLU A 92 4.65 7.06 7.91
C GLU A 92 3.56 7.75 7.08
N TYR A 93 3.79 7.93 5.79
CA TYR A 93 2.81 8.47 4.85
C TYR A 93 1.51 7.65 4.85
N PHE A 94 1.60 6.32 4.85
CA PHE A 94 0.43 5.44 4.91
C PHE A 94 -0.35 5.64 6.22
N VAL A 95 0.35 5.76 7.36
CA VAL A 95 -0.30 6.05 8.64
C VAL A 95 -1.01 7.39 8.60
N GLU A 96 -0.35 8.47 8.18
CA GLU A 96 -0.94 9.81 8.13
C GLU A 96 -2.12 9.91 7.18
N ARG A 97 -2.01 9.34 5.98
CA ARG A 97 -2.99 9.55 4.91
C ARG A 97 -4.12 8.52 4.89
N THR A 98 -3.89 7.34 5.45
CA THR A 98 -4.86 6.22 5.37
C THR A 98 -5.32 5.78 6.75
N VAL A 99 -4.40 5.53 7.68
CA VAL A 99 -4.76 5.01 9.00
C VAL A 99 -5.40 6.10 9.85
N LEU A 100 -4.74 7.24 10.03
CA LEU A 100 -5.13 8.29 10.96
C LEU A 100 -6.57 8.79 10.70
N PRO A 101 -7.00 9.09 9.45
CA PRO A 101 -8.37 9.51 9.19
C PRO A 101 -9.41 8.44 9.59
N GLU A 102 -9.13 7.16 9.36
CA GLU A 102 -10.02 6.05 9.74
C GLU A 102 -10.07 5.81 11.26
N ILE A 103 -9.00 6.14 11.97
CA ILE A 103 -8.90 6.05 13.43
C ILE A 103 -9.66 7.22 14.07
N GLU A 104 -9.43 8.44 13.59
CA GLU A 104 -10.11 9.66 14.05
C GLU A 104 -11.62 9.58 13.85
N ALA A 105 -12.07 9.13 12.68
CA ALA A 105 -13.49 8.92 12.37
C ALA A 105 -14.19 7.94 13.32
N ARG A 106 -13.44 7.06 13.99
CA ARG A 106 -13.97 6.10 14.98
C ARG A 106 -13.80 6.55 16.43
N GLY A 107 -13.49 7.84 16.65
CA GLY A 107 -13.45 8.46 17.98
C GLY A 107 -12.16 8.19 18.77
N PHE A 108 -11.07 7.87 18.07
CA PHE A 108 -9.74 7.67 18.66
C PHE A 108 -8.78 8.84 18.45
N SER A 109 -9.24 10.01 17.99
CA SER A 109 -8.38 11.18 17.72
C SER A 109 -7.44 11.52 18.90
N ASP A 110 -8.00 11.68 20.11
CA ASP A 110 -7.24 11.93 21.34
C ASP A 110 -6.25 10.83 21.72
N TYR A 111 -6.53 9.60 21.28
CA TYR A 111 -5.73 8.42 21.59
C TYR A 111 -4.63 8.20 20.55
N ALA A 112 -4.83 8.68 19.32
CA ALA A 112 -3.93 8.51 18.19
C ALA A 112 -2.72 9.46 18.26
N GLU A 113 -2.90 10.68 18.77
CA GLU A 113 -1.85 11.72 18.88
C GLU A 113 -0.55 11.17 19.49
N ASP A 114 -0.64 10.51 20.66
CA ASP A 114 0.52 9.96 21.38
C ASP A 114 0.89 8.51 20.94
N ARG A 115 0.29 8.02 19.86
CA ARG A 115 0.39 6.60 19.43
C ARG A 115 0.73 6.44 17.96
N PHE A 116 1.26 7.48 17.34
CA PHE A 116 1.75 7.43 15.95
C PHE A 116 2.74 6.29 15.74
N GLU A 117 3.79 6.21 16.57
CA GLU A 117 4.80 5.13 16.50
C GLU A 117 4.18 3.74 16.63
N ALA A 118 3.22 3.56 17.53
CA ALA A 118 2.53 2.28 17.69
C ALA A 118 1.71 1.90 16.44
N MET A 119 1.19 2.88 15.69
CA MET A 119 0.53 2.61 14.42
C MET A 119 1.54 2.21 13.35
N VAL A 120 2.68 2.90 13.27
CA VAL A 120 3.78 2.60 12.35
C VAL A 120 4.32 1.19 12.59
N GLU A 121 4.57 0.79 13.84
CA GLU A 121 5.00 -0.57 14.20
C GLU A 121 3.99 -1.63 13.77
N ILE A 122 2.68 -1.35 13.92
CA ILE A 122 1.64 -2.26 13.47
C ILE A 122 1.67 -2.40 11.95
N VAL A 123 1.81 -1.31 11.21
CA VAL A 123 1.91 -1.32 9.74
C VAL A 123 3.13 -2.13 9.30
N GLU A 124 4.28 -1.94 9.94
CA GLU A 124 5.49 -2.71 9.65
C GLU A 124 5.30 -4.21 9.93
N SER A 125 4.68 -4.57 11.05
CA SER A 125 4.38 -5.97 11.37
C SER A 125 3.41 -6.61 10.37
N VAL A 126 2.47 -5.84 9.82
CA VAL A 126 1.52 -6.33 8.82
C VAL A 126 2.20 -6.52 7.47
N ALA A 127 3.09 -5.60 7.08
CA ALA A 127 3.86 -5.71 5.85
C ALA A 127 4.79 -6.93 5.88
N ALA A 128 5.54 -7.09 6.97
CA ALA A 128 6.50 -8.18 7.15
C ALA A 128 5.86 -9.58 7.29
N ALA A 129 4.57 -9.65 7.64
CA ALA A 129 3.85 -10.91 7.79
C ALA A 129 3.30 -11.47 6.46
N VAL A 130 3.37 -10.71 5.37
CA VAL A 130 2.97 -11.18 4.05
C VAL A 130 4.12 -11.97 3.44
N ASP A 131 3.84 -13.22 3.12
CA ASP A 131 4.74 -14.02 2.31
C ASP A 131 4.61 -13.57 0.85
N LEU A 132 5.68 -12.97 0.33
CA LEU A 132 5.78 -12.59 -1.08
C LEU A 132 6.49 -13.70 -1.84
N PRO A 133 6.15 -13.93 -3.12
CA PRO A 133 6.87 -14.88 -3.95
C PRO A 133 8.39 -14.66 -3.88
N ASP A 134 9.15 -15.75 -3.86
CA ASP A 134 10.60 -15.67 -3.81
C ASP A 134 11.14 -15.01 -5.08
N GLU A 135 12.01 -14.01 -4.91
CA GLU A 135 12.68 -13.31 -6.03
C GLU A 135 13.76 -14.17 -6.67
N THR A 136 14.20 -15.26 -6.02
CA THR A 136 15.20 -16.18 -6.58
C THR A 136 14.73 -16.87 -7.87
N GLU A 137 13.44 -16.88 -8.17
CA GLU A 137 12.91 -17.34 -9.46
C GLU A 137 13.23 -16.36 -10.61
N ALA A 138 13.42 -15.07 -10.31
CA ALA A 138 13.67 -14.05 -11.31
C ALA A 138 15.17 -14.03 -11.67
N PRO A 139 15.55 -14.23 -12.95
CA PRO A 139 16.95 -14.20 -13.36
C PRO A 139 17.63 -12.86 -13.08
N ASP A 140 18.93 -12.90 -12.81
CA ASP A 140 19.73 -11.70 -12.52
C ASP A 140 20.20 -10.96 -13.78
N ASP A 141 20.26 -11.64 -14.92
CA ASP A 141 20.58 -11.01 -16.20
C ASP A 141 19.34 -10.36 -16.84
N GLY A 142 19.54 -9.26 -17.56
CA GLY A 142 18.45 -8.48 -18.17
C GLY A 142 17.57 -9.31 -19.10
N THR A 143 18.19 -10.06 -20.01
CA THR A 143 17.48 -10.92 -20.98
C THR A 143 16.66 -12.00 -20.29
N GLY A 144 17.22 -12.67 -19.27
CA GLY A 144 16.50 -13.64 -18.46
C GLY A 144 15.31 -13.01 -17.73
N TYR A 145 15.48 -11.81 -17.20
CA TYR A 145 14.40 -11.08 -16.53
C TYR A 145 13.26 -10.67 -17.49
N GLU A 146 13.58 -10.29 -18.72
CA GLU A 146 12.59 -10.02 -19.78
C GLU A 146 11.79 -11.27 -20.13
N GLN A 147 12.46 -12.41 -20.33
CA GLN A 147 11.81 -13.69 -20.59
C GLN A 147 10.91 -14.13 -19.43
N PHE A 148 11.37 -13.93 -18.20
CA PHE A 148 10.60 -14.18 -16.99
C PHE A 148 9.32 -13.33 -16.93
N CYS A 149 9.43 -12.02 -17.20
CA CYS A 149 8.27 -11.13 -17.25
C CYS A 149 7.30 -11.52 -18.39
N ALA A 150 7.82 -11.89 -19.56
CA ALA A 150 7.01 -12.35 -20.69
C ALA A 150 6.25 -13.64 -20.37
N ALA A 151 6.90 -14.60 -19.68
CA ALA A 151 6.27 -15.83 -19.24
C ALA A 151 5.13 -15.58 -18.24
N ARG A 152 5.29 -14.62 -17.32
CA ARG A 152 4.21 -14.25 -16.38
C ARG A 152 3.03 -13.58 -17.07
N LEU A 153 3.29 -12.69 -18.03
CA LEU A 153 2.23 -12.14 -18.89
C LEU A 153 1.51 -13.25 -19.67
N ALA A 154 2.26 -14.23 -20.19
CA ALA A 154 1.69 -15.38 -20.88
C ALA A 154 0.78 -16.21 -19.97
N ALA A 155 1.21 -16.48 -18.74
CA ALA A 155 0.41 -17.16 -17.72
C ALA A 155 -0.87 -16.36 -17.36
N ALA A 156 -0.80 -15.02 -17.38
CA ALA A 156 -1.95 -14.15 -17.19
C ALA A 156 -2.89 -14.07 -18.42
N GLY A 157 -2.59 -14.80 -19.51
CA GLY A 157 -3.42 -14.87 -20.71
C GLY A 157 -3.07 -13.85 -21.80
N TRP A 158 -1.92 -13.19 -21.71
CA TRP A 158 -1.41 -12.34 -22.79
C TRP A 158 -0.63 -13.17 -23.81
N ARG A 159 -0.72 -12.80 -25.08
CA ARG A 159 0.22 -13.29 -26.10
C ARG A 159 1.46 -12.42 -26.10
N ALA A 160 2.42 -12.74 -25.22
CA ALA A 160 3.62 -11.97 -24.98
C ALA A 160 4.85 -12.54 -25.71
N HIS A 161 5.68 -11.67 -26.28
CA HIS A 161 6.96 -12.03 -26.88
C HIS A 161 8.02 -10.99 -26.49
N ALA A 162 9.19 -11.46 -26.07
CA ALA A 162 10.34 -10.58 -25.86
C ALA A 162 10.84 -10.06 -27.23
N THR A 163 11.18 -8.79 -27.30
CA THR A 163 11.78 -8.17 -28.49
C THR A 163 13.28 -8.50 -28.49
N GLY A 164 13.76 -9.03 -29.62
CA GLY A 164 15.13 -9.53 -29.71
C GLY A 164 16.17 -8.42 -29.90
N GLY A 165 16.52 -7.70 -28.83
CA GLY A 165 17.68 -6.80 -28.74
C GLY A 165 17.77 -5.66 -29.79
N SER A 166 18.87 -4.88 -29.66
CA SER A 166 19.27 -3.70 -30.45
C SER A 166 18.34 -3.31 -31.63
N GLY A 167 17.58 -2.22 -31.46
CA GLY A 167 16.72 -1.64 -32.50
C GLY A 167 15.21 -1.70 -32.20
N ASP A 168 14.88 -2.28 -31.04
CA ASP A 168 13.59 -2.45 -30.38
C ASP A 168 12.92 -1.16 -29.85
N GLN A 169 13.62 -0.02 -29.93
CA GLN A 169 13.13 1.31 -29.56
C GLN A 169 12.65 1.41 -28.10
N GLY A 170 13.26 0.63 -27.19
CA GLY A 170 12.92 0.64 -25.76
C GLY A 170 11.66 -0.14 -25.39
N ALA A 171 11.24 -1.09 -26.22
CA ALA A 171 10.35 -2.17 -25.78
C ALA A 171 11.21 -3.40 -25.54
N ASP A 172 11.06 -4.06 -24.40
CA ASP A 172 11.65 -5.37 -24.15
C ASP A 172 10.61 -6.50 -24.34
N ILE A 173 9.33 -6.18 -24.19
CA ILE A 173 8.21 -7.12 -24.43
C ILE A 173 7.07 -6.39 -25.13
N VAL A 174 6.50 -7.05 -26.14
CA VAL A 174 5.20 -6.67 -26.72
C VAL A 174 4.22 -7.79 -26.47
N ALA A 175 3.07 -7.44 -25.88
CA ALA A 175 2.05 -8.40 -25.46
C ALA A 175 0.66 -7.98 -25.98
N GLU A 176 -0.16 -8.95 -26.38
CA GLU A 176 -1.51 -8.69 -26.87
C GLU A 176 -2.56 -9.55 -26.15
N ARG A 177 -3.67 -8.92 -25.74
CA ARG A 177 -4.83 -9.60 -25.17
C ARG A 177 -6.08 -8.77 -25.43
N ASP A 178 -7.19 -9.42 -25.80
CA ASP A 178 -8.48 -8.74 -26.03
C ASP A 178 -8.43 -7.52 -26.98
N ARG A 179 -7.56 -7.60 -28.01
CA ARG A 179 -7.24 -6.52 -28.97
C ARG A 179 -6.63 -5.26 -28.34
N VAL A 180 -6.01 -5.41 -27.17
CA VAL A 180 -5.21 -4.36 -26.52
C VAL A 180 -3.76 -4.79 -26.62
N ARG A 181 -2.92 -3.87 -27.11
CA ARG A 181 -1.47 -4.06 -27.17
C ARG A 181 -0.79 -3.38 -25.99
N LEU A 182 -0.04 -4.15 -25.23
CA LEU A 182 0.81 -3.71 -24.12
C LEU A 182 2.27 -3.71 -24.57
N VAL A 183 2.96 -2.61 -24.31
CA VAL A 183 4.41 -2.47 -24.51
C VAL A 183 5.08 -2.34 -23.15
N VAL A 184 6.11 -3.14 -22.92
CA VAL A 184 6.77 -3.22 -21.61
C VAL A 184 8.27 -2.96 -21.77
N GLN A 185 8.80 -2.10 -20.90
CA GLN A 185 10.22 -1.99 -20.62
C GLN A 185 10.49 -2.66 -19.27
N CYS A 186 11.32 -3.68 -19.26
CA CYS A 186 11.83 -4.36 -18.10
C CYS A 186 13.12 -3.69 -17.59
N LYS A 187 13.27 -3.53 -16.28
CA LYS A 187 14.50 -3.07 -15.63
C LYS A 187 14.80 -3.96 -14.42
N ARG A 188 15.82 -4.80 -14.52
CA ARG A 188 16.33 -5.62 -13.40
C ARG A 188 17.44 -4.86 -12.68
N TYR A 189 17.12 -4.14 -11.61
CA TYR A 189 18.08 -3.24 -10.92
C TYR A 189 18.12 -3.46 -9.40
N GLY A 190 19.25 -3.09 -8.80
CA GLY A 190 19.40 -3.01 -7.33
C GLY A 190 19.05 -1.62 -6.75
N LYS A 191 18.64 -0.67 -7.59
CA LYS A 191 18.30 0.72 -7.19
C LYS A 191 16.99 1.16 -7.84
N PRO A 192 16.28 2.15 -7.25
CA PRO A 192 15.03 2.64 -7.82
C PRO A 192 15.17 3.14 -9.26
N VAL A 193 14.16 2.85 -10.08
CA VAL A 193 14.12 3.20 -11.51
C VAL A 193 13.81 4.70 -11.71
N GLY A 194 14.55 5.34 -12.61
CA GLY A 194 14.47 6.77 -12.93
C GLY A 194 13.58 7.11 -14.14
N ASN A 195 13.52 8.39 -14.49
CA ASN A 195 12.70 8.92 -15.60
C ASN A 195 13.00 8.26 -16.95
N ALA A 196 14.25 7.89 -17.22
CA ALA A 196 14.67 7.34 -18.50
C ALA A 196 13.82 6.14 -18.93
N ALA A 197 13.60 5.18 -18.02
CA ALA A 197 12.78 4.00 -18.31
C ALA A 197 11.32 4.36 -18.67
N VAL A 198 10.76 5.39 -18.03
CA VAL A 198 9.39 5.85 -18.32
C VAL A 198 9.34 6.54 -19.68
N GLN A 199 10.38 7.29 -20.05
CA GLN A 199 10.50 7.93 -21.36
C GLN A 199 10.64 6.89 -22.48
N GLU A 200 11.49 5.87 -22.26
CA GLU A 200 11.68 4.72 -23.15
C GLU A 200 10.36 4.00 -23.38
N ALA A 201 9.66 3.58 -22.32
CA ALA A 201 8.38 2.88 -22.45
C ALA A 201 7.31 3.73 -23.17
N ALA A 202 7.25 5.04 -22.90
CA ALA A 202 6.32 5.95 -23.56
C ALA A 202 6.63 6.12 -25.06
N ALA A 203 7.92 6.19 -25.43
CA ALA A 203 8.35 6.26 -26.82
C ALA A 203 8.08 4.93 -27.55
N ALA A 204 8.41 3.81 -26.91
CA ALA A 204 8.19 2.46 -27.41
C ALA A 204 6.70 2.19 -27.68
N ALA A 205 5.82 2.63 -26.78
CA ALA A 205 4.38 2.51 -26.97
C ALA A 205 3.89 3.21 -28.25
N ARG A 206 4.47 4.37 -28.61
CA ARG A 206 4.14 5.04 -29.87
C ARG A 206 4.66 4.25 -31.08
N TYR A 207 5.90 3.79 -31.02
CA TYR A 207 6.52 3.04 -32.10
C TYR A 207 5.77 1.74 -32.40
N TRP A 208 5.44 0.98 -31.36
CA TRP A 208 4.76 -0.31 -31.46
C TRP A 208 3.23 -0.20 -31.54
N SER A 209 2.66 1.01 -31.61
CA SER A 209 1.20 1.23 -31.56
C SER A 209 0.53 0.55 -30.35
N GLY A 210 1.18 0.63 -29.19
CA GLY A 210 0.68 0.14 -27.91
C GLY A 210 -0.49 0.98 -27.42
N ASP A 211 -1.53 0.30 -26.93
CA ASP A 211 -2.66 0.91 -26.22
C ASP A 211 -2.33 1.13 -24.73
N MET A 212 -1.39 0.33 -24.21
CA MET A 212 -0.88 0.40 -22.84
C MET A 212 0.65 0.36 -22.87
N ALA A 213 1.26 1.04 -21.91
CA ALA A 213 2.70 1.05 -21.69
C ALA A 213 3.00 0.74 -20.22
N ALA A 214 4.05 -0.04 -19.95
CA ALA A 214 4.47 -0.33 -18.60
C ALA A 214 6.00 -0.33 -18.46
N VAL A 215 6.49 0.10 -17.31
CA VAL A 215 7.83 -0.23 -16.82
C VAL A 215 7.68 -1.28 -15.74
N VAL A 216 8.37 -2.40 -15.91
CA VAL A 216 8.37 -3.53 -14.97
C VAL A 216 9.74 -3.67 -14.34
N THR A 217 9.80 -3.73 -13.01
CA THR A 217 11.07 -3.86 -12.28
C THR A 217 10.87 -4.64 -10.98
N ASN A 218 11.96 -5.17 -10.44
CA ASN A 218 12.04 -5.72 -9.08
C ASN A 218 12.29 -4.62 -8.03
N ALA A 219 12.75 -3.44 -8.44
CA ALA A 219 13.07 -2.33 -7.55
C ALA A 219 11.90 -1.34 -7.39
N GLY A 220 12.08 -0.34 -6.52
CA GLY A 220 11.18 0.81 -6.45
C GLY A 220 11.32 1.77 -7.64
N PHE A 221 10.55 2.87 -7.60
CA PHE A 221 10.62 3.96 -8.59
C PHE A 221 10.89 5.28 -7.89
N THR A 222 11.73 6.12 -8.51
CA THR A 222 11.99 7.48 -8.00
C THR A 222 10.72 8.35 -8.02
N PRO A 223 10.59 9.36 -7.13
CA PRO A 223 9.45 10.27 -7.15
C PRO A 223 9.24 10.98 -8.49
N ALA A 224 10.34 11.33 -9.17
CA ALA A 224 10.29 11.92 -10.51
C ALA A 224 9.69 10.95 -11.54
N ALA A 225 10.09 9.67 -11.50
CA ALA A 225 9.56 8.64 -12.40
C ALA A 225 8.07 8.43 -12.18
N ARG A 226 7.62 8.40 -10.92
CA ARG A 226 6.19 8.31 -10.56
C ARG A 226 5.39 9.50 -11.11
N LYS A 227 5.92 10.71 -10.97
CA LYS A 227 5.30 11.94 -11.52
C LYS A 227 5.22 11.89 -13.05
N LEU A 228 6.28 11.45 -13.71
CA LEU A 228 6.30 11.33 -15.17
C LEU A 228 5.34 10.26 -15.67
N ALA A 229 5.30 9.09 -15.02
CA ALA A 229 4.41 7.98 -15.35
C ALA A 229 2.94 8.38 -15.26
N ALA A 230 2.57 9.15 -14.23
CA ALA A 230 1.23 9.70 -14.11
C ALA A 230 0.86 10.66 -15.27
N ALA A 231 1.83 11.41 -15.79
CA ALA A 231 1.62 12.32 -16.92
C ALA A 231 1.59 11.60 -18.28
N THR A 232 2.32 10.50 -18.43
CA THR A 232 2.40 9.73 -19.69
C THR A 232 1.42 8.58 -19.77
N GLY A 233 0.79 8.19 -18.66
CA GLY A 233 -0.08 7.01 -18.57
C GLY A 233 0.69 5.68 -18.55
N VAL A 234 2.02 5.73 -18.39
CA VAL A 234 2.86 4.53 -18.26
C VAL A 234 2.61 3.88 -16.90
N LEU A 235 2.33 2.58 -16.88
CA LEU A 235 2.15 1.82 -15.66
C LEU A 235 3.50 1.53 -15.01
N LEU A 236 3.58 1.63 -13.69
CA LEU A 236 4.77 1.30 -12.91
C LEU A 236 4.47 0.04 -12.11
N LEU A 237 5.07 -1.08 -12.52
CA LEU A 237 4.69 -2.41 -12.06
C LEU A 237 5.87 -3.15 -11.45
N HIS A 238 5.59 -3.92 -10.40
CA HIS A 238 6.42 -5.04 -10.01
C HIS A 238 6.17 -6.22 -10.96
N HIS A 239 7.13 -7.13 -11.12
CA HIS A 239 6.90 -8.34 -11.92
C HIS A 239 5.80 -9.26 -11.35
N ASP A 240 5.49 -9.14 -10.06
CA ASP A 240 4.37 -9.87 -9.42
C ASP A 240 3.00 -9.29 -9.80
N ASP A 241 2.95 -8.03 -10.23
CA ASP A 241 1.70 -7.40 -10.67
C ASP A 241 1.25 -7.93 -12.04
N LEU A 242 2.14 -8.58 -12.79
CA LEU A 242 1.87 -9.09 -14.13
C LEU A 242 0.84 -10.22 -14.16
N ALA A 243 0.77 -11.02 -13.09
CA ALA A 243 -0.18 -12.12 -12.97
C ALA A 243 -1.64 -11.64 -12.97
N ASP A 244 -1.88 -10.45 -12.42
CA ASP A 244 -3.21 -9.84 -12.27
C ASP A 244 -3.46 -8.72 -13.30
N LEU A 245 -2.55 -8.52 -14.27
CA LEU A 245 -2.66 -7.43 -15.24
C LEU A 245 -3.69 -7.74 -16.32
N HIS A 246 -4.73 -6.91 -16.38
CA HIS A 246 -5.81 -7.03 -17.37
C HIS A 246 -5.81 -5.87 -18.38
N PRO A 247 -6.32 -6.11 -19.60
CA PRO A 247 -6.51 -5.06 -20.60
C PRO A 247 -7.41 -3.94 -20.07
N VAL A 248 -6.91 -2.71 -20.04
CA VAL A 248 -7.68 -1.52 -19.73
C VAL A 248 -7.78 -0.69 -21.01
N ARG A 249 -8.98 -0.61 -21.61
CA ARG A 249 -9.21 0.30 -22.73
C ARG A 249 -9.20 1.73 -22.21
N GLN A 250 -8.13 2.46 -22.45
CA GLN A 250 -8.21 3.91 -22.38
C GLN A 250 -9.13 4.39 -23.51
N VAL A 251 -10.26 5.01 -23.15
CA VAL A 251 -11.07 5.75 -24.12
C VAL A 251 -10.16 6.84 -24.65
N ARG A 252 -9.66 6.70 -25.88
CA ARG A 252 -8.87 7.75 -26.54
C ARG A 252 -9.74 9.01 -26.55
N GLY A 253 -9.44 9.94 -25.65
CA GLY A 253 -10.00 11.29 -25.69
C GLY A 253 -9.63 11.87 -27.05
N GLY A 254 -10.65 12.19 -27.85
CA GLY A 254 -10.47 12.76 -29.17
C GLY A 254 -9.52 13.93 -29.09
N ALA A 255 -8.43 13.87 -29.87
CA ALA A 255 -7.62 15.03 -30.15
C ALA A 255 -8.55 16.12 -30.70
N ARG A 256 -8.80 17.16 -29.92
CA ARG A 256 -9.27 18.43 -30.47
C ARG A 256 -8.10 18.96 -31.28
N ALA A 257 -8.19 18.82 -32.60
CA ALA A 257 -7.46 19.67 -33.52
C ALA A 257 -7.84 21.12 -33.20
N GLY A 258 -6.85 21.93 -32.86
CA GLY A 258 -6.90 23.37 -32.63
C GLY A 258 -5.54 23.93 -32.97
#